data_AF-N1U9D1-F1
#
_entry.id   AF-N1U9D1-F1
#
_cell.length_a   1.000
_cell.length_b   1.000
_cell.length_c   1.000
_cell.angle_alpha   90.00
_cell.angle_beta   90.00
_cell.angle_gamma   90.00
#
_symmetry.space_group_name_H-M   'P 1'
#
loop_
_entity.id
_entity.type
_entity.pdbx_description
1 polymer ?
#
loop_
_entity_poly.entity_id
_entity_poly.type
_entity_poly.pdbx_seq_one_letter_code
_entity_poly.pdbx_strand_id
1 'polypeptide(L)'
;MDRYPDLGEFLRAWVILKEKQIRHGEFVGCPFAGFASQVMDSDPEYTEFLKDIVTKWIRMISDYLQKAIGSGQLKRNMDIQYVARRILMAYHGSVTMWRMTGELRFIREMDHSLREIVEEYRY
;
A
#
# COMPACT_ATOMS: atom_id res chain seq x y z
N MET A 1 8.76 -7.31 -4.60
CA MET A 1 8.14 -6.78 -5.82
C MET A 1 8.69 -7.49 -7.05
N ASP A 2 10.01 -7.65 -7.18
CA ASP A 2 10.64 -8.25 -8.38
C ASP A 2 10.29 -9.72 -8.67
N ARG A 3 9.66 -10.42 -7.71
CA ARG A 3 9.18 -11.80 -7.89
C ARG A 3 7.89 -11.89 -8.74
N TYR A 4 7.16 -10.79 -8.89
CA TYR A 4 5.91 -10.74 -9.65
C TYR A 4 6.05 -9.72 -10.78
N PRO A 5 6.24 -10.16 -12.04
CA PRO A 5 6.36 -9.24 -13.17
C PRO A 5 5.01 -8.61 -13.53
N ASP A 6 3.89 -9.31 -13.30
CA ASP A 6 2.54 -8.78 -13.48
C ASP A 6 2.06 -8.02 -12.23
N LEU A 7 1.56 -6.81 -12.46
CA LEU A 7 1.06 -5.91 -11.42
C LEU A 7 -0.18 -6.48 -10.72
N GLY A 8 -1.11 -7.06 -11.47
CA GLY A 8 -2.33 -7.65 -10.91
C GLY A 8 -2.02 -8.83 -10.00
N GLU A 9 -1.10 -9.71 -10.42
CA GLU A 9 -0.59 -10.81 -9.60
C GLU A 9 0.10 -10.31 -8.33
N PHE A 10 0.93 -9.26 -8.43
CA PHE A 10 1.57 -8.67 -7.27
C PHE A 10 0.56 -8.14 -6.24
N LEU A 11 -0.41 -7.34 -6.68
CA LEU A 11 -1.42 -6.75 -5.79
C LEU A 11 -2.24 -7.85 -5.09
N ARG A 12 -2.67 -8.87 -5.85
CA ARG A 12 -3.38 -10.03 -5.29
C ARG A 12 -2.53 -10.81 -4.30
N ALA A 13 -1.27 -11.10 -4.65
CA ALA A 13 -0.35 -11.83 -3.79
C ALA A 13 -0.06 -11.06 -2.48
N TRP A 14 0.02 -9.73 -2.55
CA TRP A 14 0.19 -8.87 -1.39
C TRP A 14 -1.00 -9.02 -0.42
N VAL A 15 -2.23 -8.96 -0.92
CA VAL A 15 -3.46 -9.15 -0.12
C VAL A 15 -3.49 -10.53 0.53
N ILE A 16 -3.25 -11.60 -0.23
CA ILE A 16 -3.22 -12.98 0.27
C ILE A 16 -2.18 -13.15 1.38
N LEU A 17 -0.98 -12.61 1.17
CA LEU A 17 0.09 -12.67 2.17
C LEU A 17 -0.31 -11.95 3.46
N LYS A 18 -0.92 -10.76 3.36
CA LYS A 18 -1.39 -10.02 4.53
C LYS A 18 -2.47 -10.79 5.29
N GLU A 19 -3.49 -11.30 4.61
CA GLU A 19 -4.53 -12.10 5.27
C GLU A 19 -3.93 -13.33 5.98
N LYS A 20 -2.99 -14.03 5.35
CA LYS A 20 -2.29 -15.17 5.95
C LYS A 20 -1.55 -14.78 7.23
N GLN A 21 -0.76 -13.71 7.19
CA GLN A 21 -0.01 -13.25 8.37
C GLN A 21 -0.94 -12.82 9.50
N ILE A 22 -2.08 -12.19 9.19
CA ILE A 22 -3.09 -11.84 10.18
C ILE A 22 -3.65 -13.11 10.85
N ARG A 23 -4.03 -14.11 10.05
CA ARG A 23 -4.59 -15.37 10.57
C ARG A 23 -3.62 -16.13 11.46
N HIS A 24 -2.32 -16.00 11.22
CA HIS A 24 -1.27 -16.61 12.04
C HIS A 24 -0.84 -15.74 13.23
N GLY A 25 -1.41 -14.55 13.42
CA GLY A 25 -0.98 -13.62 14.48
C GLY A 25 0.38 -12.98 14.24
N GLU A 26 0.92 -13.07 13.02
CA GLU A 26 2.23 -12.53 12.63
C GLU A 26 2.16 -11.04 12.20
N PHE A 27 0.96 -10.47 12.12
CA PHE A 27 0.74 -9.08 11.72
C PHE A 27 -0.16 -8.36 12.72
N VAL A 28 0.32 -7.23 13.24
CA VAL A 28 -0.35 -6.43 14.28
C VAL A 28 -0.78 -5.04 13.80
N GLY A 29 -0.66 -4.76 12.51
CA GLY A 29 -0.98 -3.47 11.90
C GLY A 29 0.27 -2.66 11.51
N CYS A 30 0.07 -1.36 11.24
CA CYS A 30 1.17 -0.45 10.89
C CYS A 30 1.80 0.16 12.15
N PRO A 31 3.06 -0.15 12.50
CA PRO A 31 3.70 0.40 13.69
C PRO A 31 3.84 1.93 13.62
N PHE A 32 4.08 2.48 12.42
CA PHE A 32 4.22 3.91 12.20
C PHE A 32 2.92 4.68 12.35
N ALA A 33 1.77 4.08 12.03
CA ALA A 33 0.47 4.71 12.25
C ALA A 33 0.15 4.84 13.75
N GLY A 34 0.46 3.79 14.53
CA GLY A 34 0.34 3.84 15.99
C GLY A 34 1.31 4.85 16.60
N PHE A 35 2.57 4.87 16.15
CA PHE A 35 3.55 5.85 16.59
C PHE A 35 3.08 7.28 16.29
N ALA A 36 2.64 7.56 15.05
CA ALA A 36 2.12 8.86 14.66
C ALA A 36 0.98 9.33 15.58
N SER A 37 0.05 8.45 15.96
CA SER A 37 -1.05 8.83 16.86
C SER A 37 -0.61 9.26 18.28
N GLN A 38 0.61 8.93 18.68
CA GLN A 38 1.16 9.24 20.01
C GLN A 38 2.10 10.44 20.02
N VAL A 39 2.75 10.73 18.89
CA VAL A 39 3.86 11.71 18.81
C VAL A 39 3.63 12.83 17.82
N MET A 40 2.52 12.80 17.08
CA MET A 40 2.18 13.91 16.18
C MET A 40 2.03 15.18 17.02
N ASP A 41 2.64 16.27 16.54
CA ASP A 41 2.68 17.59 17.18
C ASP A 41 3.48 17.67 18.50
N SER A 42 4.12 16.58 18.95
CA SER A 42 4.98 16.62 20.15
C SER A 42 6.43 16.98 19.84
N ASP A 43 6.93 16.56 18.67
CA ASP A 43 8.32 16.77 18.25
C ASP A 43 8.44 16.87 16.72
N PRO A 44 9.02 17.96 16.17
CA PRO A 44 9.32 18.08 14.74
C PRO A 44 10.19 16.94 14.19
N GLU A 45 11.11 16.38 14.97
CA GLU A 45 12.01 15.30 14.52
C GLU A 45 11.22 14.03 14.17
N TYR A 46 10.27 13.64 15.01
CA TYR A 46 9.40 12.48 14.74
C TYR A 46 8.49 12.72 13.55
N THR A 47 8.04 13.96 13.35
CA THR A 47 7.22 14.33 12.20
C THR A 47 8.00 14.19 10.90
N GLU A 48 9.23 14.70 10.83
CA GLU A 48 10.10 14.56 9.66
C GLU A 48 10.49 13.09 9.42
N PHE A 49 10.80 12.34 10.47
CA PHE A 49 11.06 10.90 10.35
C PHE A 49 9.88 10.13 9.72
N LEU A 50 8.65 10.42 10.14
CA LEU A 50 7.46 9.79 9.57
C LEU A 50 7.24 10.17 8.10
N LYS A 51 7.46 11.44 7.74
CA LYS A 51 7.41 11.90 6.33
C LYS A 51 8.43 11.17 5.46
N ASP A 52 9.63 10.95 5.98
CA ASP A 52 10.69 10.21 5.30
C ASP A 52 10.30 8.74 5.04
N ILE A 53 9.68 8.08 6.02
CA ILE A 53 9.18 6.71 5.87
C ILE A 53 8.11 6.64 4.77
N VAL A 54 7.14 7.55 4.79
CA VAL A 54 6.08 7.61 3.77
C VAL A 54 6.68 7.87 2.38
N THR A 55 7.65 8.78 2.28
CA THR A 55 8.35 9.10 1.03
C THR A 55 9.07 7.87 0.46
N LYS A 56 9.74 7.08 1.32
CA LYS A 56 10.40 5.83 0.91
C LYS A 56 9.39 4.78 0.41
N TRP A 57 8.24 4.65 1.05
CA TRP A 57 7.18 3.73 0.58
C TRP A 57 6.59 4.16 -0.76
N ILE A 58 6.29 5.45 -0.93
CA ILE A 58 5.82 6.01 -2.20
C ILE A 58 6.83 5.73 -3.31
N ARG A 59 8.13 5.93 -3.04
CA ARG A 59 9.19 5.64 -4.01
C ARG A 59 9.22 4.18 -4.40
N MET A 60 9.17 3.25 -3.45
CA MET A 60 9.17 1.80 -3.77
C MET A 60 7.98 1.40 -4.66
N ILE A 61 6.78 1.90 -4.37
CA ILE A 61 5.59 1.65 -5.20
C ILE A 61 5.76 2.29 -6.57
N SER A 62 6.27 3.53 -6.63
CA SER A 62 6.52 4.26 -7.88
C SER A 62 7.50 3.53 -8.79
N ASP A 63 8.60 3.02 -8.23
CA ASP A 63 9.62 2.26 -8.97
C ASP A 63 9.01 0.98 -9.59
N TYR A 64 8.08 0.35 -8.89
CA TYR A 64 7.37 -0.82 -9.40
C TYR A 64 6.35 -0.47 -10.49
N LEU A 65 5.57 0.60 -10.32
CA LEU A 65 4.66 1.12 -11.34
C LEU A 65 5.40 1.54 -12.61
N GLN A 66 6.60 2.12 -12.48
CA GLN A 66 7.45 2.49 -13.60
C GLN A 66 7.90 1.26 -14.41
N LYS A 67 8.21 0.14 -13.75
CA LYS A 67 8.49 -1.14 -14.41
C LYS A 67 7.26 -1.67 -15.14
N ALA A 68 6.08 -1.59 -14.53
CA ALA A 68 4.82 -2.01 -15.15
C ALA A 68 4.52 -1.20 -16.44
N ILE A 69 4.73 0.12 -16.42
CA ILE A 69 4.67 0.97 -17.63
C ILE A 69 5.69 0.50 -18.69
N GLY A 70 6.94 0.25 -18.29
CA GLY A 70 8.00 -0.20 -19.19
C GLY A 70 7.69 -1.53 -19.89
N SER A 71 6.96 -2.41 -19.20
CA SER A 71 6.51 -3.71 -19.73
C SER A 71 5.18 -3.65 -20.51
N GLY A 72 4.55 -2.46 -20.63
CA GLY A 72 3.30 -2.29 -21.37
C GLY A 72 2.02 -2.69 -20.61
N GLN A 73 2.08 -2.85 -19.28
CA GLN A 73 0.89 -3.17 -18.46
C GLN A 73 0.05 -1.93 -18.11
N LEU A 74 0.67 -0.75 -18.11
CA LEU A 74 0.04 0.52 -17.73
C LEU A 74 0.35 1.61 -18.76
N LYS A 75 -0.59 2.54 -18.93
CA LYS A 75 -0.47 3.72 -19.78
C LYS A 75 0.70 4.61 -19.34
N ARG A 76 1.46 5.10 -20.31
CA ARG A 76 2.62 5.98 -20.09
C ARG A 76 2.28 7.36 -19.51
N ASN A 77 1.04 7.82 -19.63
CA ASN A 77 0.60 9.14 -19.14
C ASN A 77 0.07 9.10 -17.69
N MET A 78 0.19 7.97 -17.00
CA MET A 78 -0.22 7.85 -15.59
C MET A 78 0.63 8.76 -14.69
N ASP A 79 -0.01 9.50 -13.79
CA ASP A 79 0.68 10.17 -12.68
C ASP A 79 1.09 9.12 -11.65
N ILE A 80 2.32 8.63 -11.78
CA ILE A 80 2.88 7.56 -10.94
C ILE A 80 2.86 7.95 -9.46
N GLN A 81 3.17 9.20 -9.13
CA GLN A 81 3.24 9.66 -7.75
C GLN A 81 1.85 9.69 -7.11
N TYR A 82 0.85 10.16 -7.85
CA TYR A 82 -0.54 10.13 -7.43
C TYR A 82 -1.06 8.70 -7.21
N VAL A 83 -0.82 7.81 -8.17
CA VAL A 83 -1.25 6.40 -8.09
C VAL A 83 -0.55 5.67 -6.95
N ALA A 84 0.76 5.89 -6.75
CA ALA A 84 1.50 5.31 -5.63
C ALA A 84 0.93 5.74 -4.27
N ARG A 85 0.57 7.03 -4.11
CA ARG A 85 -0.12 7.52 -2.92
C ARG A 85 -1.47 6.85 -2.72
N ARG A 86 -2.30 6.72 -3.77
CA ARG A 86 -3.60 6.03 -3.70
C ARG A 86 -3.47 4.57 -3.25
N ILE A 87 -2.50 3.84 -3.78
CA ILE A 87 -2.21 2.45 -3.37
C ILE A 87 -1.85 2.39 -1.88
N LEU A 88 -0.96 3.27 -1.42
CA LEU A 88 -0.53 3.31 -0.03
C LEU A 88 -1.68 3.68 0.91
N MET A 89 -2.55 4.63 0.50
CA MET A 89 -3.75 4.98 1.24
C MET A 89 -4.75 3.82 1.33
N ALA A 90 -5.01 3.11 0.22
CA ALA A 90 -5.88 1.93 0.22
C ALA A 90 -5.34 0.83 1.15
N TYR A 91 -4.03 0.59 1.12
CA TYR A 91 -3.37 -0.36 2.03
C TYR A 91 -3.53 0.04 3.50
N HIS A 92 -3.16 1.27 3.87
CA HIS A 92 -3.25 1.70 5.26
C HIS A 92 -4.69 1.84 5.76
N GLY A 93 -5.61 2.30 4.91
CA GLY A 93 -7.04 2.35 5.25
C GLY A 93 -7.59 0.97 5.57
N SER A 94 -7.31 -0.01 4.70
CA SER A 94 -7.74 -1.41 4.88
C SER A 94 -7.16 -2.02 6.17
N VAL A 95 -5.86 -1.84 6.40
CA VAL A 95 -5.17 -2.32 7.60
C VAL A 95 -5.72 -1.67 8.87
N THR A 96 -5.98 -0.37 8.85
CA THR A 96 -6.55 0.36 10.00
C THR A 96 -7.96 -0.11 10.31
N MET A 97 -8.83 -0.25 9.29
CA MET A 97 -10.20 -0.75 9.48
C MET A 97 -10.22 -2.17 10.04
N TRP A 98 -9.37 -3.05 9.53
CA TRP A 98 -9.18 -4.38 10.11
C TRP A 98 -8.72 -4.30 11.57
N ARG A 99 -7.73 -3.47 11.87
CA ARG A 99 -7.18 -3.34 13.23
C ARG A 99 -8.22 -2.84 14.23
N MET A 100 -9.11 -1.95 13.80
CA MET A 100 -10.19 -1.39 14.62
C MET A 100 -11.33 -2.38 14.89
N THR A 101 -11.67 -3.21 13.89
CA THR A 101 -12.90 -4.04 13.93
C THR A 101 -12.64 -5.52 14.16
N GLY A 102 -11.41 -5.99 13.90
CA GLY A 102 -11.08 -7.41 13.83
C GLY A 102 -11.61 -8.11 12.57
N GLU A 103 -12.33 -7.40 11.68
CA GLU A 103 -12.97 -8.02 10.53
C GLU A 103 -12.03 -8.17 9.34
N LEU A 104 -11.78 -9.41 8.92
CA LEU A 104 -10.93 -9.71 7.76
C LEU A 104 -11.48 -9.21 6.42
N ARG A 105 -12.77 -8.84 6.35
CA ARG A 105 -13.37 -8.30 5.12
C ARG A 105 -12.61 -7.09 4.59
N PHE A 106 -12.14 -6.21 5.48
CA PHE A 106 -11.40 -5.00 5.09
C PHE A 106 -10.06 -5.33 4.41
N ILE A 107 -9.41 -6.42 4.80
CA ILE A 107 -8.19 -6.90 4.13
C ILE A 107 -8.51 -7.51 2.78
N ARG A 108 -9.62 -8.24 2.67
CA ARG A 108 -10.04 -8.90 1.41
C ARG A 108 -10.49 -7.88 0.37
N GLU A 109 -11.25 -6.89 0.79
CA GLU A 109 -11.74 -5.79 -0.05
C GLU A 109 -10.59 -4.89 -0.54
N MET A 110 -9.44 -4.91 0.12
CA MET A 110 -8.21 -4.24 -0.35
C MET A 110 -7.81 -4.67 -1.77
N ASP A 111 -8.01 -5.93 -2.17
CA ASP A 111 -7.72 -6.39 -3.55
C ASP A 111 -8.57 -5.62 -4.56
N HIS A 112 -9.84 -5.40 -4.25
CA HIS A 112 -10.75 -4.64 -5.10
C HIS A 112 -10.30 -3.18 -5.22
N SER A 113 -10.06 -2.50 -4.09
CA SER A 113 -9.63 -1.11 -4.08
C SER A 113 -8.30 -0.90 -4.82
N LEU A 114 -7.34 -1.82 -4.65
CA LEU A 114 -6.05 -1.76 -5.34
C LEU A 114 -6.19 -1.94 -6.85
N ARG A 115 -7.07 -2.84 -7.29
CA ARG A 115 -7.35 -3.06 -8.72
C ARG A 115 -8.03 -1.86 -9.35
N GLU A 116 -9.07 -1.32 -8.71
CA GLU A 116 -9.78 -0.13 -9.21
C GLU A 116 -8.83 1.04 -9.47
N ILE A 117 -7.86 1.26 -8.57
CA ILE A 117 -6.86 2.33 -8.71
C ILE A 117 -6.02 2.19 -9.98
N VAL A 118 -5.68 0.97 -10.40
CA VAL A 118 -4.79 0.72 -11.55
C VAL A 118 -5.54 0.42 -12.84
N GLU A 119 -6.80 -0.01 -12.76
CA GLU A 119 -7.63 -0.40 -13.91
C GLU A 119 -7.88 0.77 -14.86
N GLU A 120 -8.05 1.99 -14.32
CA GLU A 120 -8.16 3.25 -15.08
C GLU A 120 -6.99 3.46 -16.06
N TYR A 121 -5.84 2.86 -15.75
CA TYR A 121 -4.57 3.03 -16.47
C TYR A 121 -4.14 1.79 -17.25
N ARG A 122 -4.94 0.72 -17.33
CA ARG A 122 -4.62 -0.47 -18.15
C ARG A 122 -4.87 -0.22 -19.64
N TYR A 123 -4.14 -0.94 -20.49
CA TYR A 123 -4.35 -1.00 -21.93
C TYR A 123 -5.51 -1.93 -22.30
#